data_AF-A0A8T3Q1T6-F1
#
_entry.id   AF-A0A8T3Q1T6-F1
#
_cell.length_a   1.000
_cell.length_b   1.000
_cell.length_c   1.000
_cell.angle_alpha   90.00
_cell.angle_beta   90.00
_cell.angle_gamma   90.00
#
_symmetry.space_group_name_H-M   'P 1'
#
loop_
_entity.id
_entity.type
_entity.pdbx_description
1 polymer ?
#
loop_
_entity_poly.entity_id
_entity_poly.type
_entity_poly.pdbx_seq_one_letter_code
_entity_poly.pdbx_strand_id
1 'polypeptide(L)'
;MNLNKVVRPMRTLAFRTWRSLTVSVPGVRIRAFGGGTGQIGAIMVVNLDRRPRRWRRVTRELGRFRTSEGVPLTSITRRLAAVDARDGRAVAATVDVDAMYRIGDHLYVQPDARLAECFAEDEPVRMTRQEVAVARSHVEAWKGVATGTDEYVLVLEDDVWFTPG
;
A
#
# COMPACT_ATOMS: atom_id res chain seq x y z
N MET A 1 -24.47 7.42 -28.31
CA MET A 1 -23.16 6.73 -28.29
C MET A 1 -22.38 7.23 -27.09
N ASN A 2 -22.12 6.38 -26.09
CA ASN A 2 -21.63 6.83 -24.77
C ASN A 2 -20.09 6.97 -24.79
N LEU A 3 -19.60 8.20 -25.00
CA LEU A 3 -18.17 8.55 -25.12
C LEU A 3 -17.32 8.11 -23.90
N ASN A 4 -17.95 7.91 -22.73
CA ASN A 4 -17.27 7.46 -21.51
C ASN A 4 -16.75 6.00 -21.58
N LYS A 5 -17.28 5.15 -22.48
CA LYS A 5 -16.79 3.77 -22.64
C LYS A 5 -15.51 3.67 -23.49
N VAL A 6 -15.24 4.65 -24.37
CA VAL A 6 -14.06 4.65 -25.26
C VAL A 6 -12.88 5.41 -24.65
N VAL A 7 -13.14 6.42 -23.82
CA VAL A 7 -12.10 7.25 -23.18
C VAL A 7 -11.34 6.50 -22.06
N ARG A 8 -12.00 5.59 -21.33
CA ARG A 8 -11.38 4.75 -20.28
C ARG A 8 -10.24 3.85 -20.77
N PRO A 9 -10.42 3.04 -21.83
CA PRO A 9 -9.34 2.18 -22.32
C PRO A 9 -8.17 2.98 -22.90
N MET A 10 -8.42 4.10 -23.60
CA MET A 10 -7.36 4.97 -24.10
C MET A 10 -6.57 5.65 -22.97
N ARG A 11 -7.23 6.16 -21.93
CA ARG A 11 -6.56 6.69 -20.74
C ARG A 11 -5.74 5.63 -20.02
N THR A 12 -6.26 4.42 -19.92
CA THR A 12 -5.55 3.29 -19.30
C THR A 12 -4.31 2.91 -20.11
N LEU A 13 -4.41 2.90 -21.44
CA LEU A 13 -3.28 2.63 -22.32
C LEU A 13 -2.23 3.74 -22.22
N ALA A 14 -2.64 5.00 -22.35
CA ALA A 14 -1.76 6.16 -22.21
C ALA A 14 -1.05 6.17 -20.84
N PHE A 15 -1.77 5.89 -19.75
CA PHE A 15 -1.20 5.76 -18.41
C PHE A 15 -0.19 4.61 -18.32
N ARG A 16 -0.46 3.45 -18.93
CA ARG A 16 0.46 2.31 -18.93
C ARG A 16 1.72 2.58 -19.75
N THR A 17 1.59 3.28 -20.88
CA THR A 17 2.72 3.67 -21.74
C THR A 17 3.56 4.74 -21.05
N TRP A 18 2.93 5.80 -20.53
CA TRP A 18 3.59 6.83 -19.72
C TRP A 18 4.34 6.20 -18.54
N ARG A 19 3.68 5.32 -17.77
CA ARG A 19 4.30 4.64 -16.62
C ARG A 19 5.50 3.80 -17.03
N SER A 20 5.44 3.12 -18.17
CA SER A 20 6.57 2.33 -18.67
C SER A 20 7.75 3.22 -19.08
N LEU A 21 7.48 4.41 -19.63
CA LEU A 21 8.50 5.38 -20.03
C LEU A 21 9.12 6.13 -18.84
N THR A 22 8.31 6.50 -17.85
CA THR A 22 8.82 7.22 -16.65
C THR A 22 9.76 6.36 -15.84
N VAL A 23 9.55 5.05 -15.79
CA VAL A 23 10.45 4.13 -15.07
C VAL A 23 11.86 4.07 -15.67
N SER A 24 12.02 4.47 -16.95
CA SER A 24 13.32 4.60 -17.60
C SER A 24 14.03 5.93 -17.30
N VAL A 25 13.34 6.90 -16.70
CA VAL A 25 13.94 8.17 -16.26
C VAL A 25 14.63 7.92 -14.91
N PRO A 26 15.95 8.16 -14.81
CA PRO A 26 16.68 7.98 -13.57
C PRO A 26 16.03 8.78 -12.44
N GLY A 27 15.82 8.13 -11.31
CA GLY A 27 15.38 8.81 -10.10
C GLY A 27 16.54 9.57 -9.47
N VAL A 28 16.20 10.51 -8.61
CA VAL A 28 17.16 11.33 -7.88
C VAL A 28 17.49 10.73 -6.51
N ARG A 29 18.47 11.34 -5.84
CA ARG A 29 18.73 11.12 -4.42
C ARG A 29 17.60 11.70 -3.59
N ILE A 30 17.06 10.93 -2.65
CA ILE A 30 16.01 11.38 -1.73
C ILE A 30 16.60 11.48 -0.33
N ARG A 31 16.67 12.71 0.22
CA ARG A 31 17.30 13.00 1.52
C ARG A 31 16.55 12.41 2.73
N ALA A 32 15.28 12.06 2.56
CA ALA A 32 14.47 11.46 3.63
C ALA A 32 14.84 9.99 3.93
N PHE A 33 15.52 9.30 3.02
CA PHE A 33 15.94 7.90 3.21
C PHE A 33 17.43 7.84 3.49
N GLY A 34 17.84 7.00 4.43
CA GLY A 34 19.25 6.84 4.82
C GLY A 34 19.41 6.25 6.21
N GLY A 35 20.66 6.22 6.69
CA GLY A 35 21.02 5.67 8.00
C GLY A 35 21.23 6.72 9.10
N GLY A 36 21.02 8.00 8.80
CA GLY A 36 21.12 9.10 9.74
C GLY A 36 19.89 9.25 10.64
N THR A 37 20.06 10.01 11.73
CA THR A 37 18.97 10.33 12.66
C THR A 37 17.80 11.01 11.94
N GLY A 38 16.57 10.58 12.19
CA GLY A 38 15.39 11.16 11.54
C GLY A 38 15.14 10.68 10.10
N GLN A 39 15.91 9.71 9.60
CA GLN A 39 15.75 9.20 8.24
C GLN A 39 15.03 7.86 8.20
N ILE A 40 14.37 7.60 7.06
CA ILE A 40 13.71 6.34 6.76
C ILE A 40 14.78 5.30 6.43
N GLY A 41 15.03 4.40 7.37
CA GLY A 41 16.03 3.34 7.28
C GLY A 41 15.56 2.12 6.48
N ALA A 42 14.25 1.89 6.39
CA ALA A 42 13.68 0.75 5.68
C ALA A 42 12.37 1.06 4.94
N ILE A 43 12.14 0.30 3.88
CA ILE A 43 10.89 0.28 3.11
C ILE A 43 10.30 -1.12 3.22
N MET A 44 9.07 -1.23 3.72
CA MET A 44 8.33 -2.49 3.75
C MET A 44 7.23 -2.46 2.69
N VAL A 45 7.24 -3.41 1.76
CA VAL A 45 6.25 -3.49 0.69
C VAL A 45 5.33 -4.68 0.92
N VAL A 46 4.05 -4.39 1.15
CA VAL A 46 2.99 -5.38 1.31
C VAL A 46 2.57 -5.90 -0.06
N ASN A 47 2.78 -7.19 -0.34
CA ASN A 47 2.51 -7.77 -1.65
C ASN A 47 2.00 -9.21 -1.55
N LEU A 48 0.93 -9.51 -2.29
CA LEU A 48 0.40 -10.87 -2.42
C LEU A 48 1.35 -11.79 -3.21
N ASP A 49 1.59 -13.00 -2.72
CA ASP A 49 2.44 -14.02 -3.39
C ASP A 49 1.99 -14.31 -4.83
N ARG A 50 0.68 -14.38 -5.06
CA ARG A 50 0.10 -14.59 -6.40
C ARG A 50 0.28 -13.39 -7.36
N ARG A 51 0.85 -12.27 -6.91
CA ARG A 51 1.06 -11.04 -7.72
C ARG A 51 2.55 -10.69 -7.91
N PRO A 52 3.40 -11.60 -8.42
CA PRO A 52 4.84 -11.34 -8.60
C PRO A 52 5.10 -10.23 -9.65
N ARG A 53 4.17 -10.01 -10.57
CA ARG A 53 4.26 -8.91 -11.55
C ARG A 53 4.14 -7.53 -10.88
N ARG A 54 3.38 -7.40 -9.79
CA ARG A 54 3.25 -6.13 -9.06
C ARG A 54 4.50 -5.85 -8.25
N TRP A 55 5.02 -6.87 -7.55
CA TRP A 55 6.33 -6.83 -6.89
C TRP A 55 7.46 -6.34 -7.82
N ARG A 56 7.57 -6.91 -9.03
CA ARG A 56 8.57 -6.45 -10.02
C ARG A 56 8.38 -4.99 -10.44
N ARG A 57 7.15 -4.48 -10.46
CA ARG A 57 6.88 -3.09 -10.84
C ARG A 57 7.30 -2.13 -9.74
N VAL A 58 6.91 -2.38 -8.50
CA VAL A 58 7.29 -1.53 -7.36
C VAL A 58 8.80 -1.58 -7.12
N THR A 59 9.43 -2.75 -7.23
CA THR A 59 10.90 -2.87 -7.10
C THR A 59 11.62 -2.08 -8.19
N ARG A 60 11.12 -2.10 -9.44
CA ARG A 60 11.71 -1.32 -10.53
C ARG A 60 11.55 0.18 -10.31
N GLU A 61 10.40 0.60 -9.79
CA GLU A 61 10.17 2.00 -9.44
C GLU A 61 11.12 2.47 -8.34
N LEU A 62 11.21 1.72 -7.24
CA LEU A 62 12.14 2.02 -6.14
C LEU A 62 13.60 2.03 -6.59
N GLY A 63 13.97 1.14 -7.52
CA GLY A 63 15.31 1.03 -8.08
C GLY A 63 15.78 2.26 -8.87
N ARG A 64 14.87 3.19 -9.19
CA ARG A 64 15.23 4.46 -9.81
C ARG A 64 15.89 5.42 -8.83
N PHE A 65 15.57 5.31 -7.54
CA PHE A 65 15.93 6.29 -6.51
C PHE A 65 17.04 5.78 -5.58
N ARG A 66 17.70 6.72 -4.91
CA ARG A 66 18.77 6.46 -3.95
C ARG A 66 18.54 7.17 -2.63
N THR A 67 19.06 6.61 -1.54
CA THR A 67 19.14 7.23 -0.21
C THR A 67 20.10 8.42 -0.21
N SER A 68 20.16 9.20 0.87
CA SER A 68 21.14 10.28 1.07
C SER A 68 22.59 9.85 0.85
N GLU A 69 22.94 8.61 1.22
CA GLU A 69 24.28 8.04 1.08
C GLU A 69 24.55 7.54 -0.36
N GLY A 70 23.55 7.56 -1.23
CA GLY A 70 23.68 7.13 -2.62
C GLY A 70 23.47 5.63 -2.85
N VAL A 71 23.03 4.88 -1.84
CA VAL A 71 22.64 3.47 -2.03
C VAL A 71 21.23 3.36 -2.62
N PRO A 72 20.93 2.35 -3.46
CA PRO A 72 19.60 2.21 -4.07
C PRO A 72 18.50 2.01 -3.02
N LEU A 73 17.30 2.58 -3.19
CA LEU A 73 16.20 2.31 -2.25
C LEU A 73 15.83 0.81 -2.18
N THR A 74 16.10 0.05 -3.25
CA THR A 74 15.90 -1.40 -3.25
C THR A 74 16.78 -2.14 -2.25
N SER A 75 17.91 -1.56 -1.80
CA SER A 75 18.77 -2.20 -0.78
C SER A 75 18.18 -2.14 0.63
N ILE A 76 17.30 -1.17 0.88
CA ILE A 76 16.56 -1.03 2.15
C ILE A 76 15.10 -1.50 2.04
N THR A 77 14.74 -2.13 0.93
CA THR A 77 13.38 -2.60 0.68
C THR A 77 13.23 -4.07 1.06
N ARG A 78 12.27 -4.37 1.94
CA ARG A 78 11.85 -5.73 2.29
C ARG A 78 10.42 -6.00 1.83
N ARG A 79 10.18 -7.21 1.32
CA ARG A 79 8.85 -7.68 0.93
C ARG A 79 8.15 -8.30 2.15
N LEU A 80 6.94 -7.86 2.43
CA LEU A 80 6.01 -8.51 3.35
C LEU A 80 4.96 -9.28 2.53
N ALA A 81 4.76 -10.56 2.83
CA ALA A 81 3.70 -11.36 2.22
C ALA A 81 2.35 -10.89 2.75
N ALA A 82 1.51 -10.38 1.85
CA ALA A 82 0.15 -9.98 2.21
C ALA A 82 -0.75 -11.20 2.44
N VAL A 83 -1.69 -11.08 3.37
CA VAL A 83 -2.74 -12.09 3.61
C VAL A 83 -3.64 -12.18 2.38
N ASP A 84 -3.84 -13.39 1.88
CA ASP A 84 -4.68 -13.63 0.72
C ASP A 84 -6.12 -13.92 1.13
N ALA A 85 -7.06 -13.04 0.74
CA ALA A 85 -8.49 -13.24 0.95
C ALA A 85 -9.08 -14.54 0.33
N ARG A 86 -8.39 -15.18 -0.62
CA ARG A 86 -8.78 -16.49 -1.18
C ARG A 86 -8.40 -17.65 -0.28
N ASP A 87 -7.45 -17.46 0.64
CA ASP A 87 -7.14 -18.43 1.67
C ASP A 87 -8.08 -18.20 2.87
N GLY A 88 -9.17 -18.97 2.89
CA GLY A 88 -10.17 -18.88 3.96
C GLY A 88 -9.62 -19.19 5.35
N ARG A 89 -8.55 -20.00 5.47
CA ARG A 89 -7.92 -20.28 6.77
C ARG A 89 -7.13 -19.08 7.25
N ALA A 90 -6.38 -18.45 6.36
CA ALA A 90 -5.67 -17.22 6.68
C ALA A 90 -6.64 -16.12 7.10
N VAL A 91 -7.79 -15.95 6.44
CA VAL A 91 -8.76 -14.92 6.83
C VAL A 91 -9.48 -15.24 8.15
N ALA A 92 -9.75 -16.51 8.44
CA ALA A 92 -10.47 -16.92 9.65
C ALA A 92 -9.68 -16.75 10.96
N ALA A 93 -8.36 -16.62 10.89
CA ALA A 93 -7.53 -16.29 12.05
C ALA A 93 -7.69 -14.80 12.41
N THR A 94 -8.77 -14.43 13.10
CA THR A 94 -9.15 -13.03 13.37
C THR A 94 -8.65 -12.49 14.71
N VAL A 95 -7.65 -13.12 15.35
CA VAL A 95 -7.21 -12.70 16.70
C VAL A 95 -6.76 -11.23 16.77
N ASP A 96 -6.25 -10.68 15.66
CA ASP A 96 -5.75 -9.31 15.60
C ASP A 96 -6.71 -8.32 14.94
N VAL A 97 -7.84 -8.76 14.39
CA VAL A 97 -8.79 -7.92 13.64
C VAL A 97 -10.21 -8.28 14.03
N ASP A 98 -10.92 -7.34 14.65
CA ASP A 98 -12.37 -7.44 14.79
C ASP A 98 -13.02 -7.19 13.42
N ALA A 99 -13.77 -8.17 12.94
CA ALA A 99 -14.45 -8.09 11.65
C ALA A 99 -15.79 -7.34 11.74
N MET A 100 -16.21 -6.94 12.94
CA MET A 100 -17.37 -6.09 13.17
C MET A 100 -16.90 -4.71 13.62
N TYR A 101 -17.40 -3.66 12.98
CA TYR A 101 -17.18 -2.28 13.39
C TYR A 101 -18.48 -1.49 13.26
N ARG A 102 -18.55 -0.29 13.84
CA ARG A 102 -19.72 0.58 13.72
C ARG A 102 -19.50 1.66 12.66
N ILE A 103 -20.56 2.12 12.02
CA ILE A 103 -20.47 3.26 11.07
C ILE A 103 -19.77 4.46 11.69
N GLY A 104 -20.02 4.75 12.98
CA GLY A 104 -19.34 5.82 13.72
C GLY A 104 -17.82 5.65 13.78
N ASP A 105 -17.30 4.42 13.90
CA ASP A 105 -15.86 4.16 13.89
C ASP A 105 -15.25 4.49 12.52
N HIS A 106 -15.96 4.20 11.43
CA HIS A 106 -15.53 4.55 10.08
C HIS A 106 -15.55 6.07 9.86
N LEU A 107 -16.64 6.73 10.25
CA LEU A 107 -16.81 8.17 10.10
C LEU A 107 -15.81 8.97 10.93
N TYR A 108 -15.36 8.44 12.07
CA TYR A 108 -14.29 9.03 12.86
C TYR A 108 -12.96 9.07 12.10
N VAL A 109 -12.62 8.00 11.37
CA VAL A 109 -11.37 7.91 10.58
C VAL A 109 -11.49 8.66 9.25
N GLN A 110 -12.61 8.51 8.56
CA GLN A 110 -12.88 9.12 7.27
C GLN A 110 -14.31 9.71 7.26
N PRO A 111 -14.46 10.99 7.66
CA PRO A 111 -15.75 11.66 7.64
C PRO A 111 -16.34 11.70 6.22
N ASP A 112 -17.57 11.20 6.07
CA ASP A 112 -18.35 11.27 4.84
C ASP A 112 -19.80 11.66 5.17
N ALA A 113 -20.20 12.87 4.76
CA ALA A 113 -21.52 13.41 5.03
C ALA A 113 -22.65 12.57 4.40
N ARG A 114 -22.41 11.99 3.22
CA ARG A 114 -23.43 11.17 2.53
C ARG A 114 -23.65 9.86 3.27
N LEU A 115 -22.57 9.28 3.80
CA LEU A 115 -22.66 8.06 4.61
C LEU A 115 -23.36 8.35 5.95
N ALA A 116 -23.02 9.46 6.61
CA ALA A 116 -23.61 9.87 7.87
C ALA A 116 -25.12 10.19 7.76
N GLU A 117 -25.59 10.69 6.61
CA GLU A 117 -27.02 10.91 6.36
C GLU A 117 -27.79 9.60 6.12
N CYS A 118 -27.10 8.54 5.68
CA CYS A 118 -27.74 7.29 5.24
C CYS A 118 -27.80 6.22 6.34
N PHE A 119 -26.90 6.25 7.32
CA PHE A 119 -26.74 5.19 8.31
C PHE A 119 -26.57 5.76 9.72
N ALA A 120 -27.09 5.06 10.72
CA ALA A 120 -26.91 5.45 12.11
C ALA A 120 -25.46 5.18 12.56
N GLU A 121 -24.92 6.00 13.47
CA GLU A 121 -23.52 5.85 13.93
C GLU A 121 -23.28 4.50 14.63
N ASP A 122 -24.28 3.94 15.30
CA ASP A 122 -24.17 2.66 16.01
C ASP A 122 -24.45 1.44 15.11
N GLU A 123 -24.76 1.66 13.83
CA GLU A 123 -25.08 0.59 12.90
C GLU A 123 -23.87 -0.35 12.69
N PRO A 124 -24.04 -1.67 12.93
CA PRO A 124 -22.94 -2.61 12.81
C PRO A 124 -22.67 -2.97 11.34
N VAL A 125 -21.40 -2.91 10.96
CA VAL A 125 -20.92 -3.31 9.65
C VAL A 125 -19.99 -4.51 9.81
N ARG A 126 -20.21 -5.52 8.97
CA ARG A 126 -19.35 -6.70 8.88
C ARG A 126 -18.37 -6.54 7.73
N MET A 127 -17.08 -6.60 8.05
CA MET A 127 -16.01 -6.66 7.06
C MET A 127 -16.17 -7.90 6.18
N THR A 128 -15.99 -7.69 4.89
CA THR A 128 -15.77 -8.75 3.90
C THR A 128 -14.46 -9.47 4.17
N ARG A 129 -14.30 -10.66 3.58
CA ARG A 129 -13.04 -11.42 3.67
C ARG A 129 -11.85 -10.64 3.11
N GLN A 130 -12.10 -9.81 2.10
CA GLN A 130 -11.12 -8.95 1.47
C GLN A 130 -10.66 -7.85 2.42
N GLU A 131 -11.59 -7.18 3.10
CA GLU A 131 -11.27 -6.14 4.08
C GLU A 131 -10.51 -6.72 5.27
N VAL A 132 -10.93 -7.86 5.80
CA VAL A 132 -10.18 -8.57 6.87
C VAL A 132 -8.76 -8.90 6.40
N ALA A 133 -8.58 -9.43 5.19
CA ALA A 133 -7.26 -9.74 4.66
C ALA A 133 -6.37 -8.49 4.51
N VAL A 134 -6.93 -7.37 4.06
CA VAL A 134 -6.21 -6.09 3.95
C VAL A 134 -5.81 -5.60 5.35
N ALA A 135 -6.75 -5.53 6.29
CA ALA A 135 -6.49 -5.10 7.66
C ALA A 135 -5.40 -5.96 8.32
N ARG A 136 -5.50 -7.29 8.22
CA ARG A 136 -4.48 -8.20 8.75
C ARG A 136 -3.10 -7.98 8.11
N SER A 137 -3.04 -7.76 6.80
CA SER A 137 -1.76 -7.48 6.12
C SER A 137 -1.06 -6.23 6.67
N HIS A 138 -1.83 -5.21 7.04
CA HIS A 138 -1.32 -3.99 7.66
C HIS A 138 -0.92 -4.20 9.11
N VAL A 139 -1.69 -4.96 9.89
CA VAL A 139 -1.32 -5.33 11.26
C VAL A 139 -0.01 -6.11 11.29
N GLU A 140 0.19 -7.07 10.37
CA GLU A 140 1.47 -7.78 10.26
C GLU A 140 2.63 -6.85 9.87
N ALA A 141 2.37 -5.83 9.05
CA ALA A 141 3.36 -4.80 8.76
C ALA A 141 3.72 -4.01 10.03
N TRP A 142 2.72 -3.59 10.82
CA TRP A 142 2.93 -2.88 12.08
C TRP A 142 3.69 -3.72 13.10
N LYS A 143 3.36 -5.01 13.24
CA LYS A 143 4.12 -5.94 14.08
C LYS A 143 5.58 -6.00 13.64
N GLY A 144 5.84 -6.14 12.33
CA GLY A 144 7.19 -6.18 11.78
C GLY A 144 7.97 -4.86 11.87
N VAL A 145 7.28 -3.72 12.00
CA VAL A 145 7.88 -2.43 12.34
C VAL A 145 8.19 -2.37 13.83
N ALA A 146 7.21 -2.69 14.69
CA ALA A 146 7.34 -2.61 16.15
C ALA A 146 8.41 -3.54 16.73
N THR A 147 8.65 -4.70 16.11
CA THR A 147 9.72 -5.63 16.51
C THR A 147 11.02 -5.41 15.72
N GLY A 148 11.06 -4.41 14.82
CA GLY A 148 12.23 -4.08 14.00
C GLY A 148 13.23 -3.19 14.72
N THR A 149 14.34 -2.90 14.04
CA THR A 149 15.42 -2.03 14.56
C THR A 149 15.44 -0.64 13.93
N ASP A 150 14.70 -0.44 12.83
CA ASP A 150 14.67 0.82 12.10
C ASP A 150 13.75 1.83 12.82
N GLU A 151 14.28 3.02 13.13
CA GLU A 151 13.52 4.09 13.80
C GLU A 151 12.32 4.55 12.96
N TYR A 152 12.53 4.67 11.65
CA TYR A 152 11.49 5.05 10.69
C TYR A 152 11.41 4.05 9.54
N VAL A 153 10.20 3.56 9.27
CA VAL A 153 9.90 2.62 8.19
C VAL A 153 8.79 3.18 7.32
N LEU A 154 9.02 3.19 6.00
CA LEU A 154 7.97 3.48 5.02
C LEU A 154 7.25 2.18 4.63
N VAL A 155 5.96 2.07 4.95
CA VAL A 155 5.12 0.96 4.50
C VAL A 155 4.42 1.34 3.18
N LEU A 156 4.52 0.48 2.17
CA LEU A 156 3.95 0.70 0.84
C LEU A 156 3.09 -0.49 0.40
N GLU A 157 2.02 -0.20 -0.32
CA GLU A 157 1.32 -1.20 -1.14
C GLU A 157 2.05 -1.46 -2.46
N ASP A 158 1.72 -2.57 -3.12
CA ASP A 158 2.40 -3.05 -4.34
C ASP A 158 2.00 -2.34 -5.65
N ASP A 159 1.14 -1.34 -5.58
CA ASP A 159 0.63 -0.59 -6.73
C ASP A 159 0.96 0.92 -6.71
N VAL A 160 1.81 1.35 -5.79
CA VAL A 160 2.33 2.72 -5.71
C VAL A 160 3.31 3.07 -6.84
N TRP A 161 3.50 4.37 -7.06
CA TRP A 161 4.60 4.96 -7.84
C TRP A 161 5.00 6.30 -7.25
N PHE A 162 6.23 6.75 -7.51
CA PHE A 162 6.74 7.99 -6.95
C PHE A 162 6.65 9.09 -8.01
N THR A 163 6.27 10.28 -7.58
CA THR A 163 6.31 11.49 -8.41
C THR A 163 7.30 12.48 -7.79
N PRO A 164 8.01 13.28 -8.60
CA PRO A 164 8.70 14.45 -8.08
C PRO A 164 7.71 15.34 -7.30
N GLY A 165 8.16 15.88 -6.17
CA GLY A 165 7.46 16.89 -5.39
C GLY A 165 7.86 18.29 -5.79
#